data_AF-A0A368NPZ6-F1
#
_entry.id   AF-A0A368NPZ6-F1
#
_cell.length_a   1.000
_cell.length_b   1.000
_cell.length_c   1.000
_cell.angle_alpha   90.00
_cell.angle_beta   90.00
_cell.angle_gamma   90.00
#
_symmetry.space_group_name_H-M   'P 1'
#
loop_
_entity.id
_entity.type
_entity.pdbx_description
1 polymer ?
#
loop_
_entity_poly.entity_id
_entity_poly.type
_entity_poly.pdbx_seq_one_letter_code
_entity_poly.pdbx_strand_id
1 'polypeptide(L)' 'MLTSRSDMNWNELTGARAALLKHWQILGQFRQRHPAIGSGQHRQLNAAPYSFSRQTEDDKVMVVFAGNR' A
#
# COMPACT_ATOMS: atom_id res chain seq x y z
N MET A 1 -2.26 5.91 29.69
CA MET A 1 -3.32 5.13 29.02
C MET A 1 -3.40 5.59 27.57
N LEU A 2 -2.78 4.87 26.64
CA LEU A 2 -2.92 5.13 25.19
C LEU A 2 -3.98 4.15 24.68
N THR A 3 -5.22 4.60 24.60
CA THR A 3 -6.32 3.80 24.05
C THR A 3 -6.30 3.93 22.53
N SER A 4 -6.44 2.83 21.80
CA SER A 4 -6.46 2.75 20.32
C SER A 4 -7.69 3.43 19.67
N ARG A 5 -8.39 4.28 20.42
CA ARG A 5 -9.64 4.96 20.07
C ARG A 5 -9.60 6.45 20.44
N SER A 6 -8.44 7.09 20.35
CA SER A 6 -8.34 8.54 20.50
C SER A 6 -9.13 9.24 19.41
N ASP A 7 -9.56 10.47 19.69
CA ASP A 7 -10.15 11.33 18.67
C ASP A 7 -9.16 11.55 17.52
N MET A 8 -9.71 11.73 16.30
CA MET A 8 -8.91 11.97 15.12
C MET A 8 -8.43 13.42 15.08
N ASN A 9 -7.12 13.63 14.95
CA ASN A 9 -6.50 14.96 14.89
C ASN A 9 -6.65 15.59 13.48
N TRP A 10 -7.86 16.01 13.13
CA TRP A 10 -8.18 16.58 11.81
C TRP A 10 -7.33 17.81 11.44
N ASN A 11 -6.97 18.63 12.43
CA ASN A 11 -6.20 19.85 12.24
C ASN A 11 -4.76 19.60 11.76
N GLU A 12 -4.23 18.38 11.90
CA GLU A 12 -2.85 18.04 11.51
C GLU A 12 -2.74 17.55 10.04
N LEU A 13 -3.86 17.37 9.34
CA LEU A 13 -3.87 16.83 7.97
C LEU A 13 -3.25 17.78 6.93
N THR A 14 -3.23 19.09 7.20
CA THR A 14 -2.67 20.12 6.30
C THR A 14 -1.23 20.51 6.66
N GLY A 15 -0.62 19.85 7.66
CA GLY A 15 0.73 20.15 8.16
C GLY A 15 1.67 18.93 8.12
N ALA A 16 2.25 18.58 9.26
CA ALA A 16 3.24 17.50 9.38
C ALA A 16 2.78 16.15 8.81
N ARG A 17 1.46 15.89 8.78
CA ARG A 17 0.89 14.63 8.25
C ARG A 17 0.44 14.71 6.78
N ALA A 18 0.57 15.86 6.11
CA ALA A 18 0.14 16.01 4.72
C ALA A 18 0.90 15.08 3.77
N ALA A 19 2.21 14.90 3.97
CA ALA A 19 3.02 13.97 3.17
C ALA A 19 2.58 12.52 3.37
N LEU A 20 2.27 12.13 4.61
CA LEU A 20 1.76 10.80 4.94
C LEU A 20 0.38 10.57 4.30
N LEU A 21 -0.53 11.55 4.40
CA LEU A 21 -1.83 11.50 3.74
C LEU A 21 -1.67 11.31 2.23
N LYS A 22 -0.82 12.13 1.59
CA LYS A 22 -0.55 12.05 0.16
C LYS A 22 0.01 10.69 -0.25
N HIS A 23 0.90 10.12 0.56
CA HIS A 23 1.43 8.77 0.33
C HIS A 23 0.30 7.73 0.29
N TRP A 24 -0.60 7.73 1.27
CA TRP A 24 -1.74 6.81 1.30
C TRP A 24 -2.75 7.05 0.17
N GLN A 25 -2.96 8.30 -0.24
CA GLN A 25 -3.78 8.64 -1.41
C GLN A 25 -3.20 8.04 -2.69
N ILE A 26 -1.88 8.13 -2.89
CA ILE A 26 -1.20 7.50 -4.04
C ILE A 26 -1.40 5.99 -4.04
N LEU A 27 -1.24 5.34 -2.88
CA LEU A 27 -1.47 3.89 -2.75
C LEU A 27 -2.94 3.52 -3.03
N GLY A 28 -3.89 4.32 -2.56
CA GLY A 28 -5.31 4.14 -2.85
C GLY A 28 -5.62 4.24 -4.35
N GLN A 29 -5.09 5.27 -5.02
CA GLN A 29 -5.23 5.45 -6.48
C GLN A 29 -4.55 4.32 -7.27
N PHE A 30 -3.40 3.84 -6.81
CA PHE A 30 -2.74 2.68 -7.42
C PHE A 30 -3.61 1.44 -7.31
N ARG A 31 -4.14 1.12 -6.12
CA ARG A 31 -5.08 0.00 -5.93
C ARG A 31 -6.34 0.13 -6.78
N GLN A 32 -6.89 1.33 -6.91
CA GLN A 32 -8.09 1.54 -7.74
C GLN A 32 -7.82 1.26 -9.23
N ARG A 33 -6.64 1.64 -9.73
CA ARG A 33 -6.26 1.45 -11.14
C ARG A 33 -5.83 0.03 -11.47
N HIS A 34 -5.45 -0.77 -10.48
CA HIS A 34 -4.98 -2.14 -10.67
C HIS A 34 -5.86 -3.15 -9.92
N PRO A 35 -6.98 -3.60 -10.54
CA PRO A 35 -7.87 -4.60 -9.95
C PRO A 35 -7.16 -5.89 -9.51
N ALA A 36 -6.05 -6.25 -10.16
CA ALA A 36 -5.27 -7.44 -9.79
C ALA A 36 -4.78 -7.41 -8.33
N ILE A 37 -4.61 -6.23 -7.72
CA ILE A 37 -4.24 -6.13 -6.31
C ILE A 37 -5.35 -6.67 -5.38
N GLY A 38 -6.62 -6.49 -5.76
CA GLY A 38 -7.77 -7.00 -5.03
C GLY A 38 -8.07 -8.45 -5.37
N SER A 39 -8.32 -8.74 -6.66
CA SER A 39 -8.85 -10.03 -7.13
C SER A 39 -7.82 -10.95 -7.77
N GLY A 40 -6.62 -10.45 -8.10
CA GLY A 40 -5.60 -11.21 -8.81
C GLY A 40 -5.01 -12.34 -7.96
N GLN A 41 -4.65 -13.43 -8.61
CA GLN A 41 -3.99 -14.57 -7.95
C GLN A 41 -2.62 -14.15 -7.42
N HIS A 42 -2.30 -14.55 -6.20
CA HIS A 42 -1.00 -14.30 -5.60
C HIS A 42 0.00 -15.37 -5.98
N ARG A 43 1.17 -14.94 -6.46
CA ARG A 43 2.32 -15.81 -6.71
C ARG A 43 3.58 -15.19 -6.12
N GLN A 44 4.13 -15.83 -5.09
CA GLN A 44 5.46 -15.50 -4.57
C GLN A 44 6.52 -15.78 -5.65
N LEU A 45 7.49 -14.88 -5.78
CA LEU A 45 8.61 -14.98 -6.72
C LEU A 45 9.91 -15.29 -5.99
N ASN A 46 10.24 -14.54 -4.94
CA ASN A 46 11.40 -14.78 -4.09
C ASN A 46 11.08 -14.54 -2.62
N ALA A 47 11.74 -15.29 -1.74
CA ALA A 47 11.66 -15.07 -0.29
C ALA A 47 12.59 -13.94 0.19
N ALA A 48 13.77 -13.77 -0.44
CA ALA A 48 14.75 -12.73 -0.11
C ALA A 48 15.49 -12.25 -1.38
N PRO A 49 15.39 -10.97 -1.77
CA PRO A 49 14.44 -9.98 -1.27
C PRO A 49 13.00 -10.46 -1.49
N TYR A 50 12.10 -10.09 -0.58
CA TYR A 50 10.72 -10.56 -0.65
C TYR A 50 10.04 -9.95 -1.88
N SER A 51 9.56 -10.81 -2.78
CA SER A 51 8.89 -10.37 -4.00
C SER A 51 7.76 -11.31 -4.40
N PHE A 52 6.69 -10.73 -4.95
CA PHE A 52 5.52 -11.46 -5.41
C PHE A 52 4.83 -10.72 -6.56
N SER A 53 3.93 -11.43 -7.23
CA SER A 53 3.03 -10.86 -8.22
C SER A 53 1.58 -11.10 -7.86
N ARG A 54 0.71 -10.19 -8.31
CA ARG A 54 -0.74 -10.33 -8.32
C ARG A 54 -1.20 -10.18 -9.76
N GLN A 55 -1.96 -11.15 -10.26
CA GLN A 55 -2.32 -11.21 -11.68
C GLN A 55 -3.77 -11.64 -11.91
N THR A 56 -4.47 -10.93 -12.79
CA THR A 56 -5.70 -11.36 -13.49
C THR A 56 -5.37 -11.62 -14.96
N GLU A 57 -6.39 -11.84 -15.80
CA GLU A 57 -6.17 -12.02 -17.25
C GLU A 57 -5.60 -10.74 -17.89
N ASP A 58 -6.14 -9.57 -17.52
CA ASP A 58 -5.81 -8.29 -18.17
C ASP A 58 -4.84 -7.38 -17.39
N ASP A 59 -4.57 -7.67 -16.11
CA ASP A 59 -3.77 -6.81 -15.23
C ASP A 59 -2.75 -7.62 -14.42
N LYS A 60 -1.54 -7.09 -14.29
CA LYS A 60 -0.45 -7.74 -13.58
C LYS A 60 0.39 -6.72 -12.84
N VAL A 61 0.50 -6.92 -11.52
CA VAL A 61 1.31 -6.10 -10.63
C VAL A 61 2.41 -6.96 -10.01
N MET A 62 3.64 -6.47 -10.00
CA MET A 62 4.77 -7.06 -9.28
C MET A 62 5.18 -6.14 -8.13
N VAL A 63 5.40 -6.70 -6.96
CA VAL A 63 5.82 -6.00 -5.75
C VAL A 63 7.15 -6.58 -5.30
N VAL A 64 8.13 -5.71 -5.07
CA VAL A 64 9.46 -6.09 -4.59
C VAL A 64 9.76 -5.26 -3.35
N PHE A 65 10.04 -5.93 -2.24
CA PHE A 65 10.53 -5.34 -1.01
C PHE A 65 11.97 -5.75 -0.80
N ALA A 66 12.89 -4.85 -1.13
CA ALA A 66 14.32 -5.07 -0.98
C ALA A 66 14.86 -4.75 0.42
N GLY A 67 14.02 -4.20 1.31
CA GLY A 67 14.45 -3.62 2.59
C GLY A 67 15.34 -2.39 2.39
N ASN A 68 15.13 -1.34 3.16
CA ASN A 68 16.14 -0.30 3.29
C ASN A 68 17.02 -0.67 4.48
N ARG A 69 18.34 -0.71 4.27
CA ARG A 69 19.33 -0.63 5.34
C ARG A 69 19.29 0.76 5.98
#